data_AF-A0A391PH26-F1
#
_entry.id   AF-A0A391PH26-F1
#
_cell.length_a   1.000
_cell.length_b   1.000
_cell.length_c   1.000
_cell.angle_alpha   90.00
_cell.angle_beta   90.00
_cell.angle_gamma   90.00
#
_symmetry.space_group_name_H-M   'P 1'
#
loop_
_entity.id
_entity.type
_entity.pdbx_description
1 polymer ?
#
loop_
_entity_poly.entity_id
_entity_poly.type
_entity_poly.pdbx_seq_one_letter_code
_entity_poly.pdbx_strand_id
1 'polypeptide(L)'
;MALDADPDVVGVLSQPFWIHWRDGTRHAPDYFVRRRDGSVVVVDVREDDRISDADRDVFDRSAATCAMVGWDYLRVGSLDPVLRANLRWLSGYRHPRVLKIGLADQLAEVFARVRPLMAGVHAVGTPLVVLPVLFHLLWHGRLVADLQGAALGDDTAIGLGTGW
;
A
#
# COMPACT_ATOMS: atom_id res chain seq x y z
N MET A 1 -2.75 -2.22 -5.24
CA MET A 1 -2.59 -0.82 -4.79
C MET A 1 -1.93 -0.75 -3.42
N ALA A 2 -2.59 -1.18 -2.33
CA ALA A 2 -1.98 -1.09 -0.99
C ALA A 2 -0.66 -1.86 -0.90
N LEU A 3 -0.63 -3.12 -1.35
CA LEU A 3 0.60 -3.93 -1.43
C LEU A 3 1.66 -3.33 -2.37
N ASP A 4 1.26 -2.58 -3.40
CA ASP A 4 2.21 -1.94 -4.33
C ASP A 4 2.81 -0.63 -3.77
N ALA A 5 2.14 -0.04 -2.77
CA ALA A 5 2.54 1.20 -2.11
C ALA A 5 3.31 0.93 -0.80
N ASP A 6 3.29 -0.32 -0.32
CA ASP A 6 3.98 -0.73 0.90
C ASP A 6 5.49 -0.87 0.63
N PRO A 7 6.36 -0.07 1.27
CA PRO A 7 7.80 -0.08 1.02
C PRO A 7 8.50 -1.37 1.50
N ASP A 8 7.85 -2.15 2.37
CA ASP A 8 8.37 -3.43 2.84
C ASP A 8 7.99 -4.58 1.91
N VAL A 9 7.09 -4.38 0.94
CA VAL A 9 6.72 -5.38 -0.05
C VAL A 9 7.66 -5.31 -1.26
N VAL A 10 8.26 -6.45 -1.62
CA VAL A 10 9.18 -6.57 -2.77
C VAL A 10 8.69 -7.53 -3.86
N GLY A 11 7.62 -8.26 -3.60
CA GLY A 11 7.00 -9.14 -4.60
C GLY A 11 5.57 -9.52 -4.22
N VAL A 12 4.70 -9.55 -5.22
CA VAL A 12 3.29 -9.93 -5.08
C VAL A 12 2.92 -10.89 -6.20
N LEU A 13 2.29 -12.01 -5.86
CA LEU A 13 1.68 -12.93 -6.81
C LEU A 13 0.21 -13.11 -6.47
N SER A 14 -0.66 -12.91 -7.45
CA SER A 14 -2.10 -13.18 -7.33
C SER A 14 -2.40 -14.66 -7.57
N GLN A 15 -3.29 -15.24 -6.76
CA GLN A 15 -3.71 -16.65 -6.86
C GLN A 15 -2.53 -17.61 -7.07
N PRO A 16 -1.56 -17.60 -6.14
CA PRO A 16 -0.21 -18.09 -6.38
C PRO A 16 -0.13 -19.62 -6.43
N PHE A 17 -1.00 -20.32 -5.70
CA PHE A 17 -1.01 -21.77 -5.58
C PHE A 17 -2.34 -22.26 -5.00
N TRP A 18 -2.50 -23.59 -4.94
CA TRP A 18 -3.60 -24.26 -4.27
C TRP A 18 -3.10 -25.00 -3.03
N ILE A 19 -3.85 -24.88 -1.93
CA ILE A 19 -3.74 -25.74 -0.76
C ILE A 19 -4.77 -26.86 -0.90
N HIS A 20 -4.32 -28.10 -0.72
CA HIS A 20 -5.15 -29.29 -0.77
C HIS A 20 -5.09 -30.02 0.57
N TRP A 21 -6.25 -30.36 1.11
CA TRP A 21 -6.36 -31.14 2.33
C TRP A 21 -7.01 -32.51 2.07
N ARG A 22 -6.85 -33.42 3.04
CA ARG A 22 -7.24 -34.84 2.90
C ARG A 22 -8.75 -35.06 2.81
N ASP A 23 -9.55 -34.14 3.33
CA ASP A 23 -11.01 -34.13 3.24
C ASP A 23 -11.53 -33.70 1.86
N GLY A 24 -10.63 -33.41 0.91
CA GLY A 24 -10.97 -32.94 -0.43
C GLY A 24 -11.20 -31.43 -0.51
N THR A 25 -11.20 -30.72 0.62
CA THR A 25 -11.23 -29.26 0.64
C THR A 25 -10.00 -28.71 -0.07
N ARG A 26 -10.18 -27.65 -0.86
CA ARG A 26 -9.10 -26.94 -1.54
C ARG A 26 -9.32 -25.45 -1.47
N HIS A 27 -8.22 -24.70 -1.39
CA HIS A 27 -8.25 -23.25 -1.32
C HIS A 27 -7.13 -22.64 -2.14
N ALA A 28 -7.42 -21.56 -2.86
CA ALA A 28 -6.42 -20.76 -3.55
C ALA A 28 -6.38 -19.39 -2.86
N PRO A 29 -5.29 -19.06 -2.13
CA PRO A 29 -5.17 -17.76 -1.50
C PRO A 29 -5.20 -16.63 -2.53
N ASP A 30 -5.73 -15.47 -2.15
CA ASP A 30 -5.79 -14.34 -3.09
C ASP A 30 -4.39 -13.81 -3.46
N TYR A 31 -3.46 -13.73 -2.49
CA TYR A 31 -2.10 -13.26 -2.74
C TYR A 31 -1.01 -14.00 -1.95
N PHE A 32 0.18 -14.07 -2.54
CA PHE A 32 1.45 -14.32 -1.86
C PHE A 32 2.28 -13.05 -1.90
N VAL A 33 2.78 -12.63 -0.75
CA VAL A 33 3.56 -11.40 -0.57
C VAL A 33 4.93 -11.74 -0.03
N ARG A 34 5.98 -11.30 -0.73
CA ARG A 34 7.35 -11.34 -0.25
C ARG A 34 7.71 -9.98 0.34
N ARG A 35 8.18 -9.98 1.58
CA ARG A 35 8.70 -8.78 2.24
C ARG A 35 10.21 -8.63 2.06
N ARG A 36 10.70 -7.41 2.27
CA ARG A 36 12.10 -7.00 2.10
C ARG A 36 13.06 -7.75 3.03
N ASP A 37 12.62 -8.09 4.24
CA ASP A 37 13.35 -8.91 5.21
C ASP A 37 13.41 -10.41 4.82
N GLY A 38 12.78 -10.77 3.71
CA GLY A 38 12.69 -12.15 3.23
C GLY A 38 11.52 -12.93 3.81
N SER A 39 10.73 -12.38 4.74
CA SER A 39 9.54 -13.04 5.25
C SER A 39 8.43 -13.11 4.20
N VAL A 40 7.50 -14.04 4.41
CA VAL A 40 6.38 -14.30 3.51
C VAL A 40 5.07 -14.13 4.25
N VAL A 41 4.13 -13.47 3.61
CA VAL A 41 2.74 -13.41 4.05
C VAL A 41 1.83 -13.93 2.95
N VAL A 42 1.00 -14.91 3.27
CA VAL A 42 -0.12 -15.32 2.42
C VAL A 42 -1.35 -14.51 2.83
N VAL A 43 -2.06 -13.97 1.85
CA VAL A 43 -3.16 -13.03 2.08
C VAL A 43 -4.43 -13.51 1.40
N ASP A 44 -5.53 -13.51 2.15
CA ASP A 44 -6.88 -13.64 1.63
C ASP A 44 -7.65 -12.35 1.86
N VAL A 45 -8.41 -11.92 0.85
CA VAL A 45 -9.21 -10.69 0.89
C VAL A 45 -10.68 -11.06 0.93
N ARG A 46 -11.32 -10.82 2.08
CA ARG A 46 -12.76 -11.03 2.23
C ARG A 46 -13.37 -9.93 3.07
N GLU A 47 -14.41 -9.32 2.52
CA GLU A 47 -15.22 -8.32 3.22
C GLU A 47 -15.79 -8.95 4.50
N ASP A 48 -15.72 -8.20 5.60
CA ASP A 48 -16.07 -8.69 6.94
C ASP A 48 -17.51 -9.23 7.00
N ASP A 49 -18.44 -8.59 6.28
CA ASP A 49 -19.86 -8.94 6.25
C ASP A 49 -20.20 -10.18 5.39
N ARG A 50 -19.18 -10.80 4.76
CA ARG A 50 -19.37 -11.90 3.80
C ARG A 50 -18.67 -13.20 4.22
N ILE A 51 -18.34 -13.34 5.51
CA ILE A 51 -17.62 -14.50 6.02
C ILE A 51 -18.62 -15.51 6.61
N SER A 52 -18.77 -16.66 5.94
CA SER A 52 -19.49 -17.80 6.48
C SER A 52 -18.65 -18.57 7.50
N ASP A 53 -19.29 -19.45 8.28
CA ASP A 53 -18.57 -20.40 9.16
C ASP A 53 -17.57 -21.26 8.37
N ALA A 54 -17.93 -21.66 7.16
CA ALA A 54 -17.08 -22.45 6.27
C ALA A 54 -15.86 -21.65 5.79
N ASP A 55 -16.02 -20.35 5.50
CA ASP A 55 -14.90 -19.48 5.13
C ASP A 55 -13.92 -19.35 6.28
N ARG A 56 -14.41 -19.22 7.52
CA ARG A 56 -13.53 -19.17 8.70
C ARG A 56 -12.70 -20.44 8.87
N ASP A 57 -13.30 -21.62 8.73
CA ASP A 57 -12.57 -22.89 8.79
C ASP A 57 -11.45 -22.95 7.74
N VAL A 58 -11.74 -22.51 6.51
CA VAL A 58 -10.73 -22.44 5.44
C VAL A 58 -9.61 -21.47 5.80
N PHE A 59 -9.90 -20.30 6.38
CA PHE A 59 -8.86 -19.34 6.78
C PHE A 59 -8.01 -19.86 7.94
N ASP A 60 -8.61 -20.47 8.95
CA ASP A 60 -7.89 -21.05 10.09
C ASP A 60 -6.96 -22.19 9.63
N ARG A 61 -7.45 -23.04 8.72
CA ARG A 61 -6.65 -24.10 8.11
C ARG A 61 -5.54 -23.57 7.22
N SER A 62 -5.79 -22.48 6.49
CA SER A 62 -4.78 -21.81 5.67
C SER A 62 -3.69 -21.20 6.54
N ALA A 63 -4.06 -20.53 7.64
CA ALA A 63 -3.12 -20.00 8.63
C ALA A 63 -2.24 -21.11 9.23
N ALA A 64 -2.85 -22.22 9.67
CA ALA A 64 -2.12 -23.37 10.19
C ALA A 64 -1.16 -23.97 9.16
N THR A 65 -1.59 -24.09 7.90
CA THR A 65 -0.76 -24.60 6.80
C THR A 65 0.43 -23.68 6.51
N CYS A 66 0.23 -22.36 6.53
CA CYS A 66 1.30 -21.38 6.34
C CYS A 66 2.32 -21.44 7.50
N ALA A 67 1.85 -21.53 8.75
CA ALA A 67 2.70 -21.62 9.92
C ALA A 67 3.62 -22.86 9.89
N MET A 68 3.15 -23.99 9.35
CA MET A 68 3.96 -25.21 9.20
C MET A 68 5.19 -25.03 8.31
N VAL A 69 5.16 -24.08 7.38
CA VAL A 69 6.28 -23.75 6.49
C VAL A 69 6.98 -22.44 6.89
N GLY A 70 6.65 -21.90 8.07
CA GLY A 70 7.24 -20.67 8.60
C GLY A 70 6.77 -19.40 7.89
N TRP A 71 5.57 -19.41 7.30
CA TRP A 71 4.97 -18.23 6.66
C TRP A 71 3.89 -17.63 7.54
N ASP A 72 3.76 -16.31 7.48
CA ASP A 72 2.64 -15.59 8.07
C ASP A 72 1.39 -15.74 7.18
N TYR A 73 0.23 -15.58 7.82
CA TYR A 73 -1.05 -15.54 7.13
C TYR A 73 -1.86 -14.34 7.62
N LEU A 74 -2.48 -13.63 6.68
CA LEU A 74 -3.29 -12.45 6.98
C LEU A 74 -4.58 -12.47 6.17
N ARG A 75 -5.72 -12.46 6.86
CA ARG A 75 -7.02 -12.18 6.23
C ARG A 75 -7.30 -10.68 6.28
N VAL A 76 -7.32 -10.03 5.12
CA VAL A 76 -7.60 -8.60 4.99
C VAL A 76 -9.08 -8.37 4.71
N GLY A 77 -9.68 -7.51 5.53
CA GLY A 77 -11.06 -7.06 5.38
C GLY A 77 -11.21 -5.94 4.35
N SER A 78 -12.28 -5.16 4.48
CA SER A 78 -12.43 -3.94 3.67
C SER A 78 -11.37 -2.91 4.05
N LEU A 79 -10.65 -2.38 3.05
CA LEU A 79 -9.85 -1.16 3.25
C LEU A 79 -10.79 0.00 3.60
N ASP A 80 -10.38 0.79 4.59
CA ASP A 80 -11.03 2.05 4.95
C ASP A 80 -11.33 2.90 3.69
N PRO A 81 -12.55 3.46 3.54
CA PRO A 81 -12.94 4.16 2.32
C PRO A 81 -12.04 5.36 1.97
N VAL A 82 -11.54 6.09 2.97
CA VAL A 82 -10.66 7.25 2.78
C VAL A 82 -9.29 6.79 2.31
N LEU A 83 -8.71 5.79 3.00
CA LEU A 83 -7.44 5.19 2.59
C LEU A 83 -7.53 4.65 1.16
N ARG A 84 -8.63 3.95 0.84
CA ARG A 84 -8.88 3.41 -0.50
C ARG A 84 -8.94 4.50 -1.55
N ALA A 85 -9.62 5.62 -1.27
CA ALA A 85 -9.72 6.76 -2.19
C ALA A 85 -8.35 7.41 -2.44
N ASN A 86 -7.60 7.67 -1.37
CA ASN A 86 -6.26 8.25 -1.45
C ASN A 86 -5.28 7.35 -2.20
N LEU A 87 -5.23 6.05 -1.89
CA LEU A 87 -4.38 5.10 -2.62
C LEU A 87 -4.78 4.99 -4.09
N ARG A 88 -6.09 5.02 -4.39
CA ARG A 88 -6.56 5.02 -5.78
C ARG A 88 -6.08 6.24 -6.54
N TRP A 89 -6.18 7.43 -5.94
CA TRP A 89 -5.66 8.67 -6.51
C TRP A 89 -4.14 8.59 -6.75
N LEU A 90 -3.38 8.29 -5.70
CA LEU A 90 -1.91 8.22 -5.75
C LEU A 90 -1.41 7.16 -6.74
N SER A 91 -2.15 6.06 -6.93
CA SER A 91 -1.78 5.01 -7.88
C SER A 91 -1.61 5.54 -9.31
N GLY A 92 -2.28 6.63 -9.70
CA GLY A 92 -2.11 7.28 -11.00
C GLY A 92 -0.70 7.83 -11.25
N TYR A 93 0.05 8.07 -10.17
CA TYR A 93 1.37 8.70 -10.17
C TYR A 93 2.52 7.72 -9.85
N ARG A 94 2.25 6.42 -9.72
CA ARG A 94 3.25 5.40 -9.35
C ARG A 94 4.43 5.25 -10.32
N HIS A 95 4.23 5.56 -11.61
CA HIS A 95 5.22 5.27 -12.65
C HIS A 95 6.33 6.33 -12.68
N PRO A 96 7.63 5.95 -12.85
CA PRO A 96 8.75 6.90 -12.91
C PRO A 96 8.66 8.00 -14.00
N ARG A 97 7.69 7.90 -14.91
CA ARG A 97 7.49 8.88 -16.01
C ARG A 97 7.06 10.26 -15.51
N VAL A 98 6.48 10.31 -14.31
CA VAL A 98 6.08 11.59 -13.69
C VAL A 98 7.17 12.16 -12.79
N LEU A 99 8.21 11.39 -12.46
CA LEU A 99 9.30 11.83 -11.61
C LEU A 99 10.23 12.77 -12.38
N LYS A 100 10.45 13.96 -11.81
CA LYS A 100 11.45 14.92 -12.26
C LYS A 100 12.41 15.17 -11.11
N ILE A 101 13.64 14.67 -11.22
CA ILE A 101 14.61 14.63 -10.11
C ILE A 101 14.81 16.02 -9.50
N GLY A 102 15.06 17.06 -10.30
CA GLY A 102 15.23 18.41 -9.76
C GLY A 102 14.03 18.97 -8.99
N LEU A 103 12.79 18.61 -9.37
CA LEU A 103 11.61 18.99 -8.58
C LEU A 103 11.45 18.13 -7.34
N ALA A 104 11.86 16.86 -7.40
CA ALA A 104 11.84 15.98 -6.23
C ALA A 104 12.79 16.48 -5.14
N ASP A 105 14.01 16.90 -5.51
CA ASP A 105 14.99 17.45 -4.58
C ASP A 105 14.46 18.74 -3.92
N GLN A 106 13.89 19.64 -4.71
CA GLN A 106 13.25 20.86 -4.19
C GLN A 106 12.06 20.56 -3.26
N LEU A 107 11.23 19.58 -3.61
CA LEU A 107 10.14 19.13 -2.74
C LEU A 107 10.67 18.53 -1.44
N ALA A 108 11.78 17.78 -1.47
CA ALA A 108 12.44 17.28 -0.27
C ALA A 108 12.86 18.45 0.63
N GLU A 109 13.59 19.43 0.10
CA GLU A 109 14.04 20.60 0.87
C GLU A 109 12.87 21.38 1.48
N VAL A 110 11.81 21.59 0.69
CA VAL A 110 10.58 22.25 1.13
C VAL A 110 9.91 21.43 2.25
N PHE A 111 9.68 20.13 2.07
CA PHE A 111 8.97 19.33 3.08
C PHE A 111 9.85 18.80 4.22
N ALA A 112 11.11 19.23 4.32
CA ALA A 112 11.97 18.98 5.49
C ALA A 112 11.37 19.53 6.80
N ARG A 113 10.43 20.47 6.69
CA ARG A 113 9.50 20.82 7.77
C ARG A 113 8.08 20.61 7.29
N VAL A 114 7.28 19.94 8.14
CA VAL A 114 5.87 19.66 7.88
C VAL A 114 5.13 20.94 7.52
N ARG A 115 4.34 20.90 6.44
CA ARG A 115 3.55 22.04 5.96
C ARG A 115 2.37 21.59 5.09
N PRO A 116 1.38 22.47 4.84
CA PRO A 116 0.29 22.20 3.91
C PRO A 116 0.79 21.84 2.51
N LEU A 117 0.13 20.88 1.87
CA LEU A 117 0.44 20.37 0.54
C LEU A 117 0.59 21.51 -0.48
N MET A 118 -0.42 22.36 -0.62
CA MET A 118 -0.40 23.41 -1.63
C MET A 118 0.60 24.52 -1.31
N ALA A 119 0.84 24.82 -0.03
CA ALA A 119 1.88 25.77 0.37
C ALA A 119 3.28 25.29 -0.07
N GLY A 120 3.59 24.00 0.09
CA GLY A 120 4.84 23.44 -0.39
C GLY A 120 4.93 23.39 -1.92
N VAL A 121 3.84 23.04 -2.60
CA VAL A 121 3.76 23.05 -4.07
C VAL A 121 4.06 24.44 -4.63
N HIS A 122 3.42 25.47 -4.10
CA HIS A 122 3.63 26.86 -4.53
C HIS A 122 5.03 27.38 -4.23
N ALA A 123 5.67 26.89 -3.17
CA ALA A 123 7.07 27.24 -2.87
C ALA A 123 8.06 26.66 -3.90
N VAL A 124 7.73 25.54 -4.55
CA VAL A 124 8.56 24.91 -5.58
C VAL A 124 8.28 25.48 -6.97
N GLY A 125 7.01 25.69 -7.33
CA GLY A 125 6.66 26.27 -8.63
C GLY A 125 5.21 26.04 -9.06
N THR A 126 5.00 25.96 -10.38
CA THR A 126 3.66 25.84 -10.97
C THR A 126 2.97 24.53 -10.54
N PRO A 127 1.79 24.58 -9.89
CA PRO A 127 1.13 23.38 -9.36
C PRO A 127 0.93 22.26 -10.38
N LEU A 128 0.53 22.60 -11.60
CA LEU A 128 0.31 21.64 -12.69
C LEU A 128 1.56 20.80 -13.01
N VAL A 129 2.75 21.35 -12.76
CA VAL A 129 4.05 20.71 -13.01
C VAL A 129 4.55 19.95 -11.78
N VAL A 130 4.31 20.50 -10.59
CA VAL A 130 4.86 20.00 -9.31
C VAL A 130 4.01 18.89 -8.70
N LEU A 131 2.68 18.99 -8.74
CA LEU A 131 1.76 18.03 -8.13
C LEU A 131 2.00 16.58 -8.58
N PRO A 132 2.23 16.27 -9.86
CA PRO A 132 2.53 14.91 -10.27
C PRO A 132 3.78 14.31 -9.61
N VAL A 133 4.80 15.14 -9.37
CA VAL A 133 6.03 14.72 -8.66
C VAL A 133 5.74 14.54 -7.19
N LEU A 134 5.02 15.47 -6.55
CA LEU A 134 4.63 15.35 -5.13
C LEU A 134 3.84 14.05 -4.88
N PHE A 135 2.83 13.76 -5.70
CA PHE A 135 2.02 12.55 -5.57
C PHE A 135 2.84 11.27 -5.85
N HIS A 136 3.82 11.33 -6.76
CA HIS A 136 4.76 10.24 -6.96
C HIS A 136 5.61 9.98 -5.71
N LEU A 137 6.12 11.03 -5.06
CA LEU A 137 6.90 10.91 -3.84
C LEU A 137 6.05 10.40 -2.66
N LEU A 138 4.78 10.80 -2.55
CA LEU A 138 3.83 10.24 -1.58
C LEU A 138 3.57 8.76 -1.83
N TRP A 139 3.38 8.35 -3.09
CA TRP A 139 3.17 6.94 -3.45
C TRP A 139 4.35 6.06 -3.02
N HIS A 140 5.58 6.56 -3.19
CA HIS A 140 6.81 5.83 -2.84
C HIS A 140 7.29 6.07 -1.40
N GLY A 141 6.49 6.75 -0.56
CA GLY A 141 6.82 7.02 0.84
C GLY A 141 8.02 7.96 1.07
N ARG A 142 8.48 8.68 0.04
CA ARG A 142 9.55 9.69 0.15
C ARG A 142 9.04 11.00 0.75
N LEU A 143 7.78 11.31 0.47
CA LEU A 143 6.99 12.23 1.26
C LEU A 143 5.93 11.41 2.00
N VAL A 144 5.47 11.91 3.14
CA VAL A 144 4.45 11.24 3.97
C VAL A 144 3.32 12.20 4.33
N ALA A 145 2.12 11.63 4.47
CA ALA A 145 0.90 12.30 4.89
C ALA A 145 0.02 11.28 5.63
N ASP A 146 -0.91 11.76 6.45
CA ASP A 146 -1.99 10.90 6.94
C ASP A 146 -2.96 10.61 5.79
N LEU A 147 -2.98 9.35 5.34
CA LEU A 147 -3.86 8.88 4.26
C LEU A 147 -5.17 8.29 4.77
N GLN A 148 -5.35 8.16 6.09
CA GLN A 148 -6.52 7.51 6.70
C GLN A 148 -7.48 8.54 7.30
N GLY A 149 -6.97 9.63 7.89
CA GLY A 149 -7.80 10.61 8.58
C GLY A 149 -8.73 11.42 7.66
N ALA A 150 -8.27 11.78 6.46
CA ALA A 150 -9.06 12.53 5.48
C ALA A 150 -8.58 12.29 4.04
N ALA A 151 -9.43 12.62 3.07
CA ALA A 151 -9.02 12.67 1.68
C ALA A 151 -7.91 13.72 1.50
N LEU A 152 -6.91 13.42 0.66
CA LEU A 152 -5.85 14.37 0.33
C LEU A 152 -6.44 15.66 -0.24
N GLY A 153 -6.03 16.78 0.34
CA GLY A 153 -6.48 18.12 -0.03
C GLY A 153 -5.38 19.15 0.19
N ASP A 154 -5.71 20.40 -0.10
CA ASP A 154 -4.75 21.50 -0.16
C ASP A 154 -4.01 21.73 1.17
N ASP A 155 -4.72 21.52 2.27
CA ASP A 155 -4.23 21.71 3.64
C ASP A 155 -3.64 20.45 4.27
N THR A 156 -3.59 19.32 3.54
CA THR A 156 -3.00 18.09 4.08
C THR A 156 -1.56 18.36 4.50
N ALA A 157 -1.23 18.03 5.75
CA ALA A 157 0.11 18.17 6.30
C ALA A 157 1.04 17.12 5.64
N ILE A 158 2.04 17.60 4.91
CA ILE A 158 3.04 16.76 4.26
C ILE A 158 4.37 16.94 4.97
N GLY A 159 5.07 15.83 5.21
CA GLY A 159 6.43 15.81 5.74
C GLY A 159 7.37 14.95 4.91
N LEU A 160 8.65 14.99 5.27
CA LEU A 160 9.66 14.12 4.71
C LEU A 160 9.48 12.68 5.21
N GLY A 161 9.49 11.71 4.30
CA GLY A 161 9.57 10.29 4.64
C GLY A 161 11.00 9.83 4.90
N THR A 162 11.15 8.58 5.35
CA THR A 162 12.44 7.97 5.70
C THR A 162 13.19 7.33 4.52
N GLY A 163 12.62 7.38 3.30
CA GLY A 163 13.09 6.61 2.13
C GLY A 163 13.65 7.43 0.97
N TRP A 164 14.46 8.46 1.24
CA TRP A 164 15.18 9.20 0.19
C TRP A 164 16.40 8.44 -0.33
#